data_AF-A0A3S3C7V8-F1
#
_entry.id   AF-A0A3S3C7V8-F1
#
_cell.length_a   1.000
_cell.length_b   1.000
_cell.length_c   1.000
_cell.angle_alpha   90.00
_cell.angle_beta   90.00
_cell.angle_gamma   90.00
#
_symmetry.space_group_name_H-M   'P 1'
#
loop_
_entity.id
_entity.type
_entity.pdbx_description
1 polymer ?
#
loop_
_entity_poly.entity_id
_entity_poly.type
_entity_poly.pdbx_seq_one_letter_code
_entity_poly.pdbx_strand_id
1 'polypeptide(L)'
;MGKHFSDEQIEEFLKAYLARFPDAVERMECVMLNPFEDNDGLMSRNFREIYQVAQSMEFFTAYAKNEPSAIHHLVRDVARRVSAGLGPIESRKIKY
;
A
#
# COMPACT_ATOMS: atom_id res chain seq x y z
N MET A 1 -17.41 0.93 3.02
CA MET A 1 -16.59 -0.24 3.43
C MET A 1 -15.47 0.22 4.34
N GLY A 2 -15.43 -0.30 5.58
CA GLY A 2 -14.62 0.19 6.70
C GLY A 2 -13.11 0.00 6.56
N LYS A 3 -12.37 0.40 7.58
CA LYS A 3 -10.93 0.14 7.73
C LYS A 3 -10.74 -1.22 8.41
N HIS A 4 -9.76 -2.02 8.00
CA HIS A 4 -9.52 -3.37 8.52
C HIS A 4 -8.39 -3.41 9.56
N PHE A 5 -7.37 -2.57 9.37
CA PHE A 5 -6.23 -2.45 10.29
C PHE A 5 -6.23 -1.08 10.98
N SER A 6 -5.65 -0.97 12.18
CA SER A 6 -5.50 0.31 12.89
C SER A 6 -4.52 1.25 12.16
N ASP A 7 -4.53 2.55 12.49
CA ASP A 7 -3.53 3.48 11.91
C ASP A 7 -2.11 3.06 12.29
N GLU A 8 -1.91 2.68 13.55
CA GLU A 8 -0.63 2.20 14.08
C GLU A 8 -0.13 0.96 13.33
N GLN A 9 -1.00 -0.01 13.03
CA GLN A 9 -0.65 -1.21 12.27
C GLN A 9 -0.24 -0.87 10.82
N ILE A 10 -0.94 0.08 10.19
CA ILE A 10 -0.61 0.53 8.84
C ILE A 10 0.70 1.33 8.84
N GLU A 11 0.98 2.12 9.86
CA GLU A 11 2.24 2.84 10.00
C GLU A 11 3.43 1.92 10.26
N GLU A 12 3.25 0.93 11.14
CA GLU A 12 4.23 -0.13 11.37
C GLU A 12 4.53 -0.89 10.07
N PHE A 13 3.47 -1.29 9.34
CA PHE A 13 3.59 -1.92 8.04
C PHE A 13 4.38 -1.06 7.05
N LEU A 14 4.00 0.21 6.88
CA LEU A 14 4.66 1.11 5.94
C LEU A 14 6.12 1.33 6.29
N LYS A 15 6.47 1.42 7.57
CA LYS A 15 7.86 1.55 8.03
C LYS A 15 8.68 0.31 7.62
N ALA A 16 8.16 -0.89 7.85
CA ALA A 16 8.83 -2.12 7.44
C ALA A 16 8.90 -2.26 5.91
N TYR A 17 7.83 -1.86 5.22
CA TYR A 17 7.74 -1.91 3.77
C TYR A 17 8.78 -1.00 3.11
N LEU A 18 8.88 0.25 3.56
CA LEU A 18 9.84 1.24 3.07
C LEU A 18 11.30 0.93 3.45
N ALA A 19 11.52 0.28 4.61
CA ALA A 19 12.85 -0.17 4.98
C ALA A 19 13.40 -1.24 4.00
N ARG A 20 12.51 -2.05 3.40
CA ARG A 20 12.88 -3.10 2.45
C ARG A 20 12.80 -2.66 1.00
N PHE A 21 11.84 -1.81 0.66
CA PHE A 21 11.58 -1.31 -0.69
C PHE A 21 11.40 0.21 -0.65
N PRO A 22 12.51 0.97 -0.69
CA PRO A 22 12.46 2.43 -0.55
C PRO A 22 11.64 3.15 -1.64
N ASP A 23 11.50 2.55 -2.83
CA ASP A 23 10.74 3.09 -3.96
C ASP A 23 9.23 2.79 -3.89
N ALA A 24 8.76 2.09 -2.86
CA ALA A 24 7.41 1.56 -2.84
C ALA A 24 6.31 2.64 -2.87
N VAL A 25 6.48 3.72 -2.09
CA VAL A 25 5.48 4.81 -2.05
C VAL A 25 5.44 5.54 -3.39
N GLU A 26 6.58 6.00 -3.92
CA GLU A 26 6.64 6.69 -5.22
C GLU A 26 6.02 5.85 -6.34
N ARG A 27 6.27 4.55 -6.34
CA ARG A 27 5.67 3.61 -7.30
C ARG A 27 4.16 3.48 -7.13
N MET A 28 3.68 3.38 -5.89
CA MET A 28 2.23 3.34 -5.62
C MET A 28 1.55 4.65 -6.03
N GLU A 29 2.19 5.78 -5.79
CA GLU A 29 1.72 7.10 -6.21
C GLU A 29 1.67 7.23 -7.73
N CYS A 30 2.68 6.71 -8.45
CA CYS A 30 2.71 6.67 -9.91
C CYS A 30 1.51 5.91 -10.49
N VAL A 31 1.22 4.72 -9.95
CA VAL A 31 0.04 3.93 -10.37
C VAL A 31 -1.26 4.68 -10.07
N MET A 32 -1.37 5.35 -8.91
CA MET A 32 -2.57 6.11 -8.53
C MET A 32 -2.77 7.36 -9.41
N LEU A 33 -1.70 7.97 -9.87
CA LEU A 33 -1.74 9.18 -10.72
C LEU A 33 -2.07 8.87 -12.18
N ASN A 34 -1.69 7.70 -12.67
CA ASN A 34 -1.80 7.33 -14.07
C ASN A 34 -2.71 6.11 -14.29
N PRO A 35 -3.98 6.14 -13.83
CA PRO A 35 -4.85 4.96 -13.81
C PRO A 35 -5.22 4.40 -15.19
N PHE A 36 -5.00 5.16 -16.26
CA PHE A 36 -5.28 4.75 -17.64
C PHE A 36 -4.05 4.17 -18.36
N GLU A 37 -2.88 4.17 -17.73
CA GLU A 37 -1.67 3.54 -18.26
C GLU A 37 -1.63 2.03 -17.94
N ASP A 38 -0.83 1.28 -18.70
CA ASP A 38 -0.53 -0.12 -18.41
C ASP A 38 0.34 -0.21 -17.14
N ASN A 39 -0.33 -0.43 -16.01
CA ASN A 39 0.27 -0.53 -14.69
C ASN A 39 0.32 -1.96 -14.16
N ASP A 40 -0.02 -2.98 -14.95
CA ASP A 40 -0.21 -4.35 -14.47
C ASP A 40 1.06 -4.90 -13.80
N GLY A 41 2.23 -4.60 -14.37
CA GLY A 41 3.53 -4.96 -13.80
C GLY A 41 3.82 -4.26 -12.46
N LEU A 42 3.49 -2.97 -12.36
CA LEU A 42 3.71 -2.18 -11.13
C LEU A 42 2.73 -2.60 -10.02
N MET A 43 1.46 -2.83 -10.36
CA MET A 43 0.44 -3.35 -9.46
C MET A 43 0.81 -4.75 -8.94
N SER A 44 1.25 -5.64 -9.83
CA SER A 44 1.71 -6.98 -9.46
C SER A 44 2.94 -6.94 -8.55
N ARG A 45 3.88 -6.03 -8.84
CA ARG A 45 5.05 -5.79 -7.98
C ARG A 45 4.63 -5.32 -6.58
N ASN A 46 3.77 -4.30 -6.51
CA ASN A 46 3.22 -3.78 -5.25
C ASN A 46 2.56 -4.89 -4.43
N PHE A 47 1.69 -5.68 -5.05
CA PHE A 47 0.99 -6.78 -4.38
C PHE A 47 1.96 -7.81 -3.79
N ARG A 48 2.94 -8.26 -4.59
CA ARG A 48 3.94 -9.24 -4.16
C ARG A 48 4.80 -8.73 -3.01
N GLU A 49 5.28 -7.49 -3.09
CA GLU A 49 6.12 -6.91 -2.05
C GLU A 49 5.33 -6.67 -0.75
N ILE A 50 4.09 -6.18 -0.86
CA ILE A 50 3.19 -6.04 0.30
C ILE A 50 2.99 -7.40 0.98
N TYR A 51 2.69 -8.44 0.21
CA TYR A 51 2.49 -9.78 0.75
C TYR A 51 3.74 -10.32 1.45
N GLN A 52 4.92 -10.12 0.85
CA GLN A 52 6.21 -10.53 1.43
C GLN A 52 6.50 -9.88 2.78
N VAL A 53 6.18 -8.59 2.94
CA VAL A 53 6.38 -7.89 4.21
C VAL A 53 5.30 -8.30 5.22
N ALA A 54 4.05 -8.39 4.78
CA ALA A 54 2.91 -8.72 5.63
C ALA A 54 3.06 -10.10 6.30
N GLN A 55 3.62 -11.09 5.59
CA GLN A 55 3.88 -12.43 6.14
C GLN A 55 4.81 -12.43 7.37
N SER A 56 5.64 -11.40 7.54
CA SER A 56 6.52 -11.25 8.71
C SER A 56 5.86 -10.55 9.90
N MET A 57 4.63 -10.07 9.75
CA MET A 57 3.94 -9.27 10.76
C MET A 57 2.90 -10.09 11.52
N GLU A 58 3.01 -10.08 12.85
CA GLU A 58 2.13 -10.88 13.72
C GLU A 58 0.66 -10.47 13.57
N PHE A 59 0.37 -9.17 13.55
CA PHE A 59 -1.01 -8.68 13.39
C PHE A 59 -1.65 -9.15 12.08
N PHE A 60 -0.88 -9.20 10.99
CA PHE A 60 -1.38 -9.64 9.70
C PHE A 60 -1.59 -11.15 9.68
N THR A 61 -0.61 -11.93 10.15
CA THR A 61 -0.72 -13.39 10.18
C THR A 61 -1.84 -13.87 11.10
N ALA A 62 -2.09 -13.17 12.23
CA ALA A 62 -3.22 -13.43 13.10
C ALA A 62 -4.57 -13.14 12.40
N TYR A 63 -4.68 -12.03 11.68
CA TYR A 63 -5.88 -11.67 10.91
C TYR A 63 -6.14 -12.64 9.75
N ALA A 64 -5.10 -12.99 8.99
CA ALA A 64 -5.18 -13.86 7.82
C ALA A 64 -5.61 -15.30 8.12
N LYS A 65 -5.47 -15.77 9.37
CA LYS A 65 -5.96 -17.10 9.79
C LYS A 65 -7.46 -17.26 9.63
N ASN A 66 -8.22 -16.19 9.77
CA ASN A 66 -9.68 -16.21 9.77
C ASN A 66 -10.29 -15.42 8.60
N GLU A 67 -9.48 -14.68 7.85
CA GLU A 67 -9.93 -13.80 6.77
C GLU A 67 -9.21 -14.15 5.45
N PRO A 68 -9.86 -14.89 4.53
CA PRO A 68 -9.30 -15.25 3.23
C PRO A 68 -8.90 -14.04 2.38
N SER A 69 -9.56 -12.88 2.60
CA SER A 69 -9.29 -11.65 1.87
C SER A 69 -8.27 -10.73 2.56
N ALA A 70 -7.54 -11.21 3.58
CA ALA A 70 -6.67 -10.37 4.41
C ALA A 70 -5.65 -9.56 3.62
N ILE A 71 -5.06 -10.13 2.57
CA ILE A 71 -4.13 -9.41 1.70
C ILE A 71 -4.80 -8.26 0.95
N HIS A 72 -6.01 -8.47 0.43
CA HIS A 72 -6.77 -7.43 -0.25
C HIS A 72 -7.17 -6.31 0.71
N HIS A 73 -7.53 -6.66 1.95
CA HIS A 73 -7.80 -5.69 3.02
C HIS A 73 -6.57 -4.83 3.33
N LEU A 74 -5.40 -5.46 3.45
CA LEU A 74 -4.15 -4.74 3.71
C LEU A 74 -3.77 -3.83 2.54
N VAL A 75 -3.79 -4.35 1.31
CA VAL A 75 -3.52 -3.56 0.09
C VAL A 75 -4.43 -2.34 0.03
N ARG A 76 -5.72 -2.49 0.36
CA ARG A 76 -6.67 -1.38 0.36
C ARG A 76 -6.35 -0.33 1.41
N ASP A 77 -6.05 -0.74 2.64
CA ASP A 77 -5.76 0.21 3.73
C ASP A 77 -4.41 0.93 3.51
N VAL A 78 -3.40 0.23 2.96
CA VAL A 78 -2.13 0.83 2.54
C VAL A 78 -2.36 1.84 1.40
N ALA A 79 -3.11 1.46 0.36
CA ALA A 79 -3.43 2.37 -0.75
C ALA A 79 -4.17 3.63 -0.27
N ARG A 80 -5.13 3.47 0.67
CA ARG A 80 -5.82 4.61 1.30
C ARG A 80 -4.85 5.52 2.04
N ARG A 81 -3.91 4.96 2.81
CA ARG A 81 -2.91 5.74 3.56
C ARG A 81 -1.96 6.51 2.64
N VAL A 82 -1.51 5.89 1.55
CA VAL A 82 -0.69 6.56 0.52
C VAL A 82 -1.52 7.66 -0.16
N SER A 83 -2.76 7.39 -0.55
CA SER A 83 -3.64 8.40 -1.15
C SER A 83 -3.97 9.57 -0.23
N ALA A 84 -4.00 9.37 1.09
CA ALA A 84 -4.20 10.44 2.06
C ALA A 84 -2.98 11.38 2.15
N GLY A 85 -1.77 10.85 1.93
CA GLY A 85 -0.53 11.65 1.85
C GLY A 85 -0.39 12.45 0.55
N LEU A 86 -1.20 12.11 -0.46
CA LEU A 86 -1.08 12.61 -1.82
C LEU A 86 -1.74 13.99 -2.08
N GLY A 87 -2.46 14.54 -1.09
CA GLY A 87 -3.09 15.88 -1.14
C GLY A 87 -4.05 16.11 -2.34
N PRO A 88 -4.72 17.27 -2.42
CA PRO A 88 -5.46 17.67 -3.61
C PRO A 88 -4.51 17.77 -4.82
N ILE A 89 -4.94 17.27 -5.98
CA ILE A 89 -4.19 17.24 -7.26
C ILE A 89 -3.56 18.60 -7.60
N GLU A 90 -4.21 19.71 -7.22
CA GLU A 90 -3.73 21.08 -7.42
C GLU A 90 -2.41 21.44 -6.69
N SER A 91 -1.97 20.61 -5.74
CA SER A 91 -0.76 20.86 -4.94
C SER A 91 0.52 20.29 -5.57
N ARG A 92 0.40 19.48 -6.63
CA ARG A 92 1.56 18.80 -7.23
C ARG A 92 2.21 19.70 -8.27
N LYS A 93 3.36 20.27 -7.91
CA LYS A 93 4.25 20.90 -8.89
C LYS A 93 4.74 19.83 -9.87
N ILE A 94 4.17 19.81 -11.07
CA ILE A 94 4.74 19.12 -12.22
C ILE A 94 6.11 19.78 -12.46
N LYS A 95 7.19 19.05 -12.21
CA LYS A 95 8.52 19.46 -12.69
C LYS A 95 8.61 19.02 -14.15
N TYR A 96 8.69 20.02 -15.04
CA TYR A 96 9.03 19.88 -16.45
C TYR A 96 10.43 19.29 -16.63
#